data_AF-A0A0D0D714-F1
#
_entry.id   AF-A0A0D0D714-F1
#
_cell.length_a   1.000
_cell.length_b   1.000
_cell.length_c   1.000
_cell.angle_alpha   90.00
_cell.angle_beta   90.00
_cell.angle_gamma   90.00
#
_symmetry.space_group_name_H-M   'P 1'
#
loop_
_entity.id
_entity.type
_entity.pdbx_description
1 polymer ?
#
loop_
_entity_poly.entity_id
_entity_poly.type
_entity_poly.pdbx_seq_one_letter_code
_entity_poly.pdbx_strand_id
1 'polypeptide(L)'
;VAGLKERCSFLEVQLGKVTLERDTIKTLYDQLTASLQGRQSSDPDSSVAVDDPTGAAYPNLCFWTQSKYSEWTHSPEAHSHGNWKTVFIENINGVTVSKDTLKAIRKAIRVGWIELINKGIVPESWGRLCASGRALFHSMIEKLFPIFKLAQNGWKLDLLCSNDYPGWVRNNTDDEGSWIINKVKCEEDGGEAQAVS
;
A
#
# COMPACT_ATOMS: atom_id res chain seq x y z
N VAL A 1 33.98 48.95 -18.90
CA VAL A 1 33.07 48.60 -20.02
C VAL A 1 33.38 47.23 -20.62
N ALA A 2 34.64 46.90 -20.95
CA ALA A 2 35.01 45.60 -21.54
C ALA A 2 34.63 44.37 -20.68
N GLY A 3 35.00 44.34 -19.39
CA GLY A 3 34.70 43.18 -18.53
C GLY A 3 33.22 42.94 -18.24
N LEU A 4 32.35 43.93 -18.42
CA LEU A 4 30.91 43.77 -18.26
C LEU A 4 30.30 43.08 -19.50
N LYS A 5 30.83 43.42 -20.68
CA LYS A 5 30.46 42.81 -21.96
C LYS A 5 30.84 41.32 -22.03
N GLU A 6 32.01 40.97 -21.50
CA GLU A 6 32.44 39.56 -21.40
C GLU A 6 31.54 38.73 -20.48
N ARG A 7 31.15 39.28 -19.33
CA ARG A 7 30.23 38.58 -18.40
C ARG A 7 28.83 38.39 -19.00
N CYS A 8 28.31 39.37 -19.72
CA CYS A 8 27.04 39.24 -20.44
C CYS A 8 27.12 38.13 -21.50
N SER A 9 28.17 38.12 -22.31
CA SER A 9 28.40 37.07 -23.32
C SER A 9 28.47 35.67 -22.70
N PHE A 10 29.18 35.53 -21.57
CA PHE A 10 29.26 34.26 -20.85
C PHE A 10 27.89 33.78 -20.33
N LEU A 11 27.08 34.68 -19.78
CA LEU A 11 25.75 34.35 -19.28
C LEU A 11 24.78 33.95 -20.40
N GLU A 12 24.86 34.59 -21.56
CA GLU A 12 24.05 34.21 -22.75
C GLU A 12 24.35 32.77 -23.19
N VAL A 13 25.64 32.39 -23.20
CA VAL A 13 26.06 31.02 -23.52
C VAL A 13 25.54 30.02 -22.49
N GLN A 14 25.62 30.33 -21.20
CA GLN A 14 25.12 29.45 -20.14
C GLN A 14 23.59 29.30 -20.21
N LEU A 15 22.87 30.40 -20.48
CA LEU A 15 21.42 30.37 -20.63
C LEU A 15 21.00 29.49 -21.81
N GLY A 16 21.72 29.56 -22.93
CA GLY A 16 21.50 28.69 -24.09
C GLY A 16 21.69 27.21 -23.73
N LYS A 17 22.75 26.88 -22.99
CA LYS A 17 23.01 25.51 -22.53
C LYS A 17 21.88 24.98 -21.63
N VAL A 18 21.50 25.74 -20.61
CA VAL A 18 20.43 25.33 -19.67
C VAL A 18 19.08 25.19 -20.37
N THR A 19 18.79 26.03 -21.36
CA THR A 19 17.58 25.94 -22.17
C THR A 19 17.54 24.64 -22.95
N LEU A 20 18.66 24.25 -23.58
CA LEU A 20 18.79 23.00 -24.32
C LEU A 20 18.63 21.77 -23.41
N GLU A 21 19.24 21.79 -22.22
CA GLU A 21 19.10 20.72 -21.22
C GLU A 21 17.64 20.55 -20.78
N ARG A 22 16.96 21.65 -20.46
CA ARG A 22 15.53 21.65 -20.10
C ARG A 22 14.68 21.06 -21.22
N ASP A 23 14.90 21.46 -22.47
CA ASP A 23 14.11 21.00 -23.61
C ASP A 23 14.34 19.51 -23.90
N THR A 24 15.57 19.04 -23.68
CA THR A 24 15.92 17.61 -23.76
C THR A 24 15.19 16.80 -22.68
N ILE A 25 15.23 17.26 -21.42
CA ILE A 25 14.53 16.60 -20.31
C ILE A 25 13.04 16.54 -20.57
N LYS A 26 12.44 17.64 -21.05
CA LYS A 26 11.03 17.71 -21.38
C LYS A 26 10.66 16.69 -22.47
N THR A 27 11.47 16.62 -23.52
CA THR A 27 11.27 15.64 -24.62
C THR A 27 11.34 14.20 -24.11
N LEU A 28 12.31 13.87 -23.25
CA LEU A 28 12.43 12.54 -22.68
C LEU A 28 11.26 12.18 -21.75
N TYR A 29 10.77 13.15 -20.97
CA TYR A 29 9.60 12.98 -20.12
C TYR A 29 8.33 12.72 -20.94
N ASP A 30 8.13 13.48 -22.03
CA ASP A 30 6.98 13.32 -22.93
C ASP A 30 7.03 11.94 -23.63
N GLN A 31 8.23 11.49 -24.04
CA GLN A 31 8.44 10.15 -24.60
C GLN A 31 8.14 9.03 -23.60
N LEU A 32 8.59 9.17 -22.35
CA LEU A 32 8.28 8.21 -21.28
C LEU A 32 6.77 8.13 -21.03
N THR A 33 6.11 9.28 -20.96
CA THR A 33 4.66 9.39 -20.73
C THR A 33 3.86 8.72 -21.85
N ALA A 34 4.23 8.97 -23.11
CA ALA A 34 3.61 8.34 -24.27
C ALA A 34 3.82 6.81 -24.28
N SER A 35 5.00 6.33 -23.89
CA SER A 35 5.31 4.89 -23.77
C SER A 35 4.47 4.20 -22.69
N LEU A 36 4.24 4.88 -21.57
CA LEU A 36 3.39 4.38 -20.48
C LEU A 36 1.90 4.35 -20.87
N GLN A 37 1.42 5.35 -21.61
CA GLN A 37 0.04 5.39 -22.11
C GLN A 37 -0.22 4.37 -23.22
N GLY A 38 0.78 4.09 -24.07
CA GLY A 38 0.69 3.07 -25.12
C GLY A 38 0.63 1.62 -24.61
N ARG A 39 0.96 1.38 -23.33
CA ARG A 39 1.01 0.03 -22.73
C ARG A 39 -0.30 -0.44 -22.08
N GLN A 40 -1.36 0.37 -22.10
CA GLN A 40 -2.68 0.00 -21.55
C GLN A 40 -3.61 -0.76 -22.51
N SER A 41 -3.12 -1.24 -23.65
CA SER A 41 -3.91 -2.11 -24.53
C SER A 41 -3.51 -3.58 -24.35
N SER A 42 -4.50 -4.37 -23.92
CA SER A 42 -4.57 -5.84 -23.95
C SER A 42 -3.63 -6.62 -23.04
N ASP A 43 -4.00 -6.70 -21.76
CA ASP A 43 -4.02 -7.97 -21.02
C ASP A 43 -5.29 -8.00 -20.15
N PRO A 44 -5.98 -9.14 -20.00
CA PRO A 44 -7.14 -9.26 -19.13
C PRO A 44 -6.63 -9.33 -17.69
N ASP A 45 -6.24 -8.19 -17.13
CA ASP A 45 -5.97 -8.08 -15.71
C ASP A 45 -7.29 -8.34 -14.98
N SER A 46 -7.28 -9.32 -14.09
CA SER A 46 -8.38 -9.63 -13.16
C SER A 46 -8.46 -8.55 -12.07
N SER A 47 -8.35 -7.29 -12.48
CA SER A 47 -8.63 -6.10 -11.74
C SER A 47 -10.15 -6.03 -11.61
N VAL A 48 -10.66 -6.44 -10.47
CA VAL A 48 -12.03 -6.10 -10.08
C VAL A 48 -12.04 -4.57 -9.93
N ALA A 49 -12.44 -3.87 -10.99
CA ALA A 49 -12.86 -2.47 -10.90
C ALA A 49 -14.16 -2.49 -10.11
N VAL A 50 -14.07 -2.13 -8.83
CA VAL A 50 -15.20 -2.16 -7.92
C VAL A 50 -15.97 -0.84 -8.12
N ASP A 51 -16.75 -0.76 -9.20
CA ASP A 51 -17.57 0.41 -9.54
C ASP A 51 -18.94 0.42 -8.84
N ASP A 52 -19.18 -0.51 -7.90
CA ASP A 52 -20.43 -0.60 -7.15
C ASP A 52 -20.27 -0.14 -5.69
N PRO A 53 -20.61 1.12 -5.36
CA PRO A 53 -20.54 1.64 -4.00
C PRO A 53 -21.52 0.96 -3.03
N THR A 54 -22.54 0.26 -3.53
CA THR A 54 -23.58 -0.40 -2.74
C THR A 54 -23.20 -1.84 -2.37
N GLY A 55 -22.29 -2.45 -3.13
CA GLY A 55 -21.91 -3.86 -2.98
C GLY A 55 -22.98 -4.84 -3.49
N ALA A 56 -23.99 -4.36 -4.21
CA ALA A 56 -25.06 -5.16 -4.80
C ALA A 56 -24.55 -6.18 -5.84
N ALA A 57 -23.45 -5.86 -6.51
CA ALA A 57 -22.72 -6.75 -7.42
C ALA A 57 -22.10 -7.96 -6.69
N TYR A 58 -22.01 -7.94 -5.36
CA TYR A 58 -21.42 -8.99 -4.54
C TYR A 58 -22.43 -9.55 -3.53
N PRO A 59 -23.49 -10.22 -3.99
CA PRO A 59 -24.59 -10.68 -3.12
C PRO A 59 -24.14 -11.69 -2.04
N ASN A 60 -23.02 -12.38 -2.28
CA ASN A 60 -22.47 -13.36 -1.35
C ASN A 60 -21.55 -12.74 -0.28
N LEU A 61 -21.20 -11.47 -0.42
CA LEU A 61 -20.28 -10.81 0.50
C LEU A 61 -21.02 -10.42 1.79
N CYS A 62 -20.62 -11.00 2.93
CA CYS A 62 -21.32 -10.78 4.20
C CYS A 62 -21.04 -9.38 4.76
N PHE A 63 -19.79 -8.95 4.67
CA PHE A 63 -19.26 -7.77 5.34
C PHE A 63 -18.80 -6.72 4.32
N TRP A 64 -19.69 -6.29 3.43
CA TRP A 64 -19.40 -5.16 2.53
C TRP A 64 -19.06 -3.88 3.30
N THR A 65 -19.85 -3.57 4.35
CA THR A 65 -19.67 -2.39 5.19
C THR A 65 -19.18 -2.76 6.59
N GLN A 66 -18.48 -1.85 7.24
CA GLN A 66 -18.04 -2.04 8.63
C GLN A 66 -19.22 -2.19 9.58
N SER A 67 -20.34 -1.48 9.34
CA SER A 67 -21.54 -1.58 10.18
C SER A 67 -22.11 -3.00 10.19
N LYS A 68 -22.20 -3.68 9.03
CA LYS A 68 -22.66 -5.08 8.97
C LYS A 68 -21.78 -6.01 9.81
N TYR A 69 -20.47 -5.81 9.77
CA TYR A 69 -19.56 -6.57 10.60
C TYR A 69 -19.75 -6.28 12.09
N SER A 70 -19.84 -5.00 12.47
CA SER A 70 -20.08 -4.60 13.86
C SER A 70 -21.39 -5.19 14.40
N GLU A 71 -22.49 -5.13 13.64
CA GLU A 71 -23.76 -5.76 13.99
C GLU A 71 -23.60 -7.26 14.19
N TRP A 72 -22.92 -7.93 13.27
CA TRP A 72 -22.63 -9.36 13.39
C TRP A 72 -21.79 -9.69 14.63
N THR A 73 -20.82 -8.86 15.04
CA THR A 73 -20.01 -9.15 16.23
C THR A 73 -20.82 -9.19 17.53
N HIS A 74 -22.02 -8.60 17.57
CA HIS A 74 -22.93 -8.68 18.71
C HIS A 74 -23.82 -9.93 18.70
N SER A 75 -23.80 -10.73 17.63
CA SER A 75 -24.61 -11.94 17.49
C SER A 75 -24.02 -13.13 18.26
N PRO A 76 -24.85 -14.09 18.73
CA PRO A 76 -24.36 -15.34 19.31
C PRO A 76 -23.44 -16.13 18.35
N GLU A 77 -23.73 -16.07 17.05
CA GLU A 77 -22.96 -16.72 15.98
C GLU A 77 -21.49 -16.26 15.99
N ALA A 78 -21.25 -14.95 16.17
CA ALA A 78 -19.90 -14.41 16.23
C ALA A 78 -19.08 -14.96 17.40
N HIS A 79 -19.71 -15.13 18.56
CA HIS A 79 -19.04 -15.63 19.77
C HIS A 79 -18.72 -17.12 19.68
N SER A 80 -19.45 -17.87 18.86
CA SER A 80 -19.16 -19.28 18.56
C SER A 80 -18.04 -19.47 17.53
N HIS A 81 -17.69 -18.42 16.78
CA HIS A 81 -16.73 -18.50 15.69
C HIS A 81 -15.29 -18.32 16.21
N GLY A 82 -14.52 -19.42 16.25
CA GLY A 82 -13.15 -19.42 16.81
C GLY A 82 -12.16 -18.43 16.18
N ASN A 83 -12.43 -17.93 14.97
CA ASN A 83 -11.61 -16.92 14.27
C ASN A 83 -12.37 -15.62 13.95
N TRP A 84 -13.34 -15.22 14.78
CA TRP A 84 -14.20 -14.04 14.51
C TRP A 84 -13.40 -12.76 14.20
N LYS A 85 -12.21 -12.59 14.80
CA LYS A 85 -11.33 -11.40 14.60
C LYS A 85 -10.84 -11.20 13.16
N THR A 86 -10.95 -12.19 12.29
CA THR A 86 -10.49 -12.10 10.89
C THR A 86 -11.51 -12.61 9.88
N VAL A 87 -12.73 -12.95 10.33
CA VAL A 87 -13.78 -13.50 9.46
C VAL A 87 -14.22 -12.51 8.38
N PHE A 88 -14.07 -11.21 8.64
CA PHE A 88 -14.39 -10.14 7.70
C PHE A 88 -13.48 -10.12 6.47
N ILE A 89 -12.33 -10.82 6.51
CA ILE A 89 -11.43 -10.96 5.37
C ILE A 89 -11.95 -12.13 4.53
N GLU A 90 -12.98 -11.83 3.74
CA GLU A 90 -13.71 -12.78 2.89
C GLU A 90 -13.52 -12.47 1.40
N ASN A 91 -13.47 -13.52 0.58
CA ASN A 91 -13.41 -13.38 -0.87
C ASN A 91 -14.78 -13.01 -1.47
N ILE A 92 -14.85 -12.89 -2.79
CA ILE A 92 -16.08 -12.54 -3.53
C ILE A 92 -17.27 -13.47 -3.27
N ASN A 93 -17.00 -14.71 -2.81
CA ASN A 93 -18.02 -15.71 -2.50
C ASN A 93 -18.43 -15.69 -1.01
N GLY A 94 -17.97 -14.71 -0.22
CA GLY A 94 -18.24 -14.64 1.22
C GLY A 94 -17.44 -15.66 2.05
N VAL A 95 -16.46 -16.32 1.46
CA VAL A 95 -15.64 -17.33 2.15
C VAL A 95 -14.42 -16.65 2.77
N THR A 96 -14.21 -16.85 4.06
CA THR A 96 -13.03 -16.35 4.77
C THR A 96 -11.74 -16.90 4.18
N VAL A 97 -10.72 -16.06 4.05
CA VAL A 97 -9.41 -16.49 3.56
C VAL A 97 -8.76 -17.56 4.44
N SER A 98 -7.93 -18.40 3.84
CA SER A 98 -7.16 -19.41 4.59
C SER A 98 -6.16 -18.74 5.54
N LYS A 99 -5.74 -19.49 6.57
CA LYS A 99 -4.71 -19.03 7.53
C LYS A 99 -3.39 -18.66 6.83
N ASP A 100 -2.99 -19.40 5.79
CA ASP A 100 -1.76 -19.12 5.03
C ASP A 100 -1.88 -17.84 4.22
N THR A 101 -3.05 -17.60 3.60
CA THR A 101 -3.33 -16.34 2.89
C THR A 101 -3.30 -15.16 3.87
N LEU A 102 -3.91 -15.32 5.04
CA LEU A 102 -3.88 -14.30 6.09
C LEU A 102 -2.45 -14.02 6.60
N LYS A 103 -1.61 -15.06 6.71
CA LYS A 103 -0.18 -14.92 7.05
C LYS A 103 0.56 -14.12 5.98
N ALA A 104 0.32 -14.41 4.70
CA ALA A 104 0.90 -13.67 3.58
C ALA A 104 0.45 -12.20 3.56
N ILE A 105 -0.83 -11.93 3.77
CA ILE A 105 -1.40 -10.57 3.91
C ILE A 105 -0.68 -9.81 5.03
N ARG A 106 -0.56 -10.40 6.22
CA ARG A 106 0.13 -9.75 7.35
C ARG A 106 1.60 -9.48 7.06
N LYS A 107 2.29 -10.39 6.35
CA LYS A 107 3.67 -10.16 5.91
C LYS A 107 3.74 -8.92 5.00
N ALA A 108 2.86 -8.82 4.01
CA ALA A 108 2.82 -7.66 3.11
C ALA A 108 2.46 -6.36 3.83
N ILE A 109 1.52 -6.40 4.78
CA ILE A 109 1.17 -5.24 5.62
C ILE A 109 2.40 -4.72 6.39
N ARG A 110 3.18 -5.61 6.99
CA ARG A 110 4.41 -5.24 7.72
C ARG A 110 5.45 -4.61 6.79
N VAL A 111 5.64 -5.16 5.59
CA VAL A 111 6.48 -4.55 4.55
C VAL A 111 5.95 -3.17 4.15
N GLY A 112 4.64 -3.01 4.04
CA GLY A 112 4.01 -1.71 3.80
C GLY A 112 4.30 -0.69 4.91
N TRP A 113 4.29 -1.11 6.19
CA TRP A 113 4.65 -0.23 7.31
C TRP A 113 6.12 0.18 7.27
N ILE A 114 7.02 -0.74 6.93
CA ILE A 114 8.44 -0.44 6.68
C ILE A 114 8.59 0.64 5.61
N GLU A 115 7.83 0.54 4.51
CA GLU A 115 7.87 1.55 3.44
C GLU A 115 7.38 2.92 3.92
N LEU A 116 6.38 2.98 4.80
CA LEU A 116 5.94 4.25 5.41
C LEU A 116 7.04 4.86 6.30
N ILE A 117 7.82 4.04 7.01
CA ILE A 117 8.98 4.50 7.79
C ILE A 117 10.05 5.05 6.88
N ASN A 118 10.42 4.33 5.81
CA ASN A 118 11.43 4.76 4.84
C ASN A 118 11.07 6.09 4.19
N LYS A 119 9.78 6.37 4.01
CA LYS A 119 9.27 7.65 3.49
C LYS A 119 9.09 8.75 4.54
N GLY A 120 9.30 8.46 5.83
CA GLY A 120 9.15 9.43 6.91
C GLY A 120 7.70 9.86 7.16
N ILE A 121 6.71 9.04 6.78
CA ILE A 121 5.27 9.33 6.89
C ILE A 121 4.53 8.32 7.79
N VAL A 122 5.28 7.52 8.53
CA VAL A 122 4.73 6.55 9.48
C VAL A 122 3.98 7.27 10.61
N PRO A 123 2.80 6.79 11.02
CA PRO A 123 2.02 7.44 12.07
C PRO A 123 2.36 6.88 13.45
N GLU A 124 2.16 7.68 14.50
CA GLU A 124 2.25 7.19 15.89
C GLU A 124 1.22 6.09 16.19
N SER A 125 0.03 6.21 15.62
CA SER A 125 -1.03 5.21 15.69
C SER A 125 -1.72 5.10 14.33
N TRP A 126 -2.22 3.90 13.99
CA TRP A 126 -2.79 3.67 12.66
C TRP A 126 -3.91 4.67 12.29
N GLY A 127 -4.74 5.05 13.27
CA GLY A 127 -5.81 6.04 13.09
C GLY A 127 -5.32 7.46 12.77
N ARG A 128 -4.04 7.78 13.02
CA ARG A 128 -3.42 9.09 12.73
C ARG A 128 -2.67 9.11 11.40
N LEU A 129 -2.73 8.06 10.59
CA LEU A 129 -2.14 8.03 9.26
C LEU A 129 -2.74 9.12 8.37
N CYS A 130 -1.86 9.96 7.79
CA CYS A 130 -2.28 11.03 6.89
C CYS A 130 -2.91 10.49 5.59
N ALA A 131 -3.68 11.33 4.90
CA ALA A 131 -4.41 10.93 3.69
C ALA A 131 -3.49 10.37 2.60
N SER A 132 -2.33 11.00 2.36
CA SER A 132 -1.35 10.52 1.38
C SER A 132 -0.71 9.19 1.78
N GLY A 133 -0.40 9.00 3.06
CA GLY A 133 0.10 7.73 3.59
C GLY A 133 -0.93 6.61 3.47
N ARG A 134 -2.20 6.92 3.75
CA ARG A 134 -3.32 5.97 3.58
C ARG A 134 -3.49 5.58 2.12
N ALA A 135 -3.53 6.55 1.20
CA ALA A 135 -3.65 6.29 -0.23
C ALA A 135 -2.49 5.43 -0.76
N LEU A 136 -1.25 5.74 -0.37
CA LEU A 136 -0.07 4.95 -0.72
C LEU A 136 -0.19 3.51 -0.19
N PHE A 137 -0.51 3.37 1.09
CA PHE A 137 -0.58 2.06 1.74
C PHE A 137 -1.68 1.18 1.14
N HIS A 138 -2.88 1.73 0.95
CA HIS A 138 -3.97 1.04 0.27
C HIS A 138 -3.56 0.62 -1.14
N SER A 139 -2.97 1.52 -1.93
CA SER A 139 -2.50 1.18 -3.28
C SER A 139 -1.49 0.03 -3.30
N MET A 140 -0.60 -0.06 -2.31
CA MET A 140 0.38 -1.15 -2.20
C MET A 140 -0.30 -2.49 -1.89
N ILE A 141 -1.15 -2.52 -0.85
CA ILE A 141 -1.73 -3.76 -0.35
C ILE A 141 -2.87 -4.25 -1.25
N GLU A 142 -3.74 -3.37 -1.75
CA GLU A 142 -4.86 -3.74 -2.63
C GLU A 142 -4.39 -4.21 -4.01
N LYS A 143 -3.20 -3.80 -4.46
CA LYS A 143 -2.58 -4.34 -5.67
C LYS A 143 -2.14 -5.79 -5.48
N LEU A 144 -1.60 -6.14 -4.31
CA LEU A 144 -1.16 -7.50 -3.99
C LEU A 144 -2.33 -8.41 -3.60
N PHE A 145 -3.33 -7.84 -2.93
CA PHE A 145 -4.49 -8.56 -2.40
C PHE A 145 -5.78 -7.79 -2.76
N PRO A 146 -6.31 -8.00 -3.98
CA PRO A 146 -7.52 -7.33 -4.45
C PRO A 146 -8.77 -7.55 -3.59
N ILE A 147 -8.75 -8.55 -2.69
CA ILE A 147 -9.79 -8.80 -1.69
C ILE A 147 -10.11 -7.56 -0.83
N PHE A 148 -9.14 -6.68 -0.60
CA PHE A 148 -9.36 -5.46 0.19
C PHE A 148 -10.16 -4.40 -0.56
N LYS A 149 -10.29 -4.51 -1.89
CA LYS A 149 -11.22 -3.71 -2.68
C LYS A 149 -12.68 -4.14 -2.48
N LEU A 150 -12.92 -5.36 -1.96
CA LEU A 150 -14.26 -5.88 -1.64
C LEU A 150 -14.74 -5.36 -0.28
N ALA A 151 -14.70 -4.04 -0.12
CA ALA A 151 -15.07 -3.33 1.09
C ALA A 151 -15.41 -1.88 0.78
N GLN A 152 -16.49 -1.37 1.37
CA GLN A 152 -16.79 0.06 1.29
C GLN A 152 -15.69 0.89 1.96
N ASN A 153 -15.12 1.85 1.24
CA ASN A 153 -14.09 2.75 1.76
C ASN A 153 -12.83 2.04 2.32
N GLY A 154 -12.54 0.80 1.89
CA GLY A 154 -11.34 0.07 2.32
C GLY A 154 -11.32 -0.34 3.80
N TRP A 155 -12.47 -0.32 4.49
CA TRP A 155 -12.55 -0.48 5.95
C TRP A 155 -11.91 -1.78 6.48
N LYS A 156 -11.93 -2.86 5.68
CA LYS A 156 -11.34 -4.15 6.06
C LYS A 156 -9.83 -4.05 6.27
N LEU A 157 -9.12 -3.37 5.37
CA LEU A 157 -7.68 -3.18 5.49
C LEU A 157 -7.36 -2.32 6.71
N ASP A 158 -8.14 -1.26 6.89
CA ASP A 158 -7.98 -0.34 8.01
C ASP A 158 -8.22 -0.97 9.38
N LEU A 159 -9.25 -1.82 9.49
CA LEU A 159 -9.51 -2.54 10.72
C LEU A 159 -8.40 -3.53 11.03
N LEU A 160 -7.93 -4.27 10.01
CA LEU A 160 -6.83 -5.22 10.18
C LEU A 160 -5.56 -4.52 10.66
N CYS A 161 -5.20 -3.39 10.04
CA CYS A 161 -4.05 -2.61 10.47
C CYS A 161 -4.25 -2.00 11.87
N SER A 162 -5.46 -1.52 12.20
CA SER A 162 -5.76 -1.01 13.55
C SER A 162 -5.55 -2.07 14.64
N ASN A 163 -5.86 -3.34 14.33
CA ASN A 163 -5.68 -4.45 15.25
C ASN A 163 -4.21 -4.88 15.39
N ASP A 164 -3.48 -4.95 14.28
CA ASP A 164 -2.14 -5.55 14.25
C ASP A 164 -1.02 -4.51 14.50
N TYR A 165 -1.24 -3.24 14.16
CA TYR A 165 -0.21 -2.19 14.20
C TYR A 165 0.35 -1.93 15.61
N PRO A 166 -0.45 -1.78 16.68
CA PRO A 166 0.09 -1.49 18.02
C PRO A 166 1.04 -2.58 18.53
N GLY A 167 0.71 -3.85 18.26
CA GLY A 167 1.56 -4.98 18.62
C GLY A 167 2.86 -5.01 17.81
N TRP A 168 2.81 -4.60 16.54
CA TRP A 168 3.98 -4.51 15.70
C TRP A 168 4.90 -3.35 16.11
N VAL A 169 4.36 -2.15 16.35
CA VAL A 169 5.13 -0.99 16.83
C VAL A 169 5.91 -1.34 18.09
N ARG A 170 5.22 -1.87 19.11
CA ARG A 170 5.83 -2.27 20.38
C ARG A 170 7.00 -3.25 20.22
N ASN A 171 6.99 -4.10 19.19
CA ASN A 171 8.05 -5.09 18.96
C ASN A 171 9.22 -4.55 18.13
N ASN A 172 9.06 -3.37 17.51
CA ASN A 172 9.99 -2.79 16.54
C ASN A 172 10.46 -1.38 16.92
N THR A 173 10.07 -0.87 18.09
CA THR A 173 10.62 0.35 18.70
C THR A 173 11.38 0.01 19.98
N ASP A 174 12.36 0.85 20.35
CA ASP A 174 12.97 0.83 21.67
C ASP A 174 12.11 1.57 22.72
N ASP A 175 12.60 1.64 23.96
CA ASP A 175 11.91 2.28 25.09
C ASP A 175 11.76 3.81 24.87
N GLU A 176 12.62 4.39 24.04
CA GLU A 176 12.60 5.79 23.61
C GLU A 176 11.67 6.04 22.40
N GLY A 177 11.09 5.00 21.81
CA GLY A 177 10.17 5.09 20.67
C GLY A 177 10.87 5.21 19.31
N SER A 178 12.18 4.99 19.24
CA SER A 178 12.94 4.96 17.99
C SER A 178 12.85 3.60 17.31
N TRP A 179 12.80 3.61 15.97
CA TRP A 179 12.69 2.37 15.18
C TRP A 179 13.97 1.53 15.25
N ILE A 180 13.83 0.24 15.52
CA ILE A 180 14.96 -0.71 15.53
C ILE A 180 15.30 -1.09 14.08
N ILE A 181 16.14 -0.27 13.42
CA ILE A 181 16.44 -0.32 11.98
C ILE A 181 16.90 -1.71 11.49
N ASN A 182 17.62 -2.48 12.31
CA ASN A 182 18.08 -3.83 11.94
C ASN A 182 16.93 -4.86 11.81
N LYS A 183 15.78 -4.61 12.46
CA LYS A 183 14.55 -5.45 12.35
C LYS A 183 13.57 -4.95 11.28
N VAL A 184 13.76 -3.72 10.80
CA VAL A 184 12.90 -3.01 9.84
C VAL A 184 13.37 -3.22 8.39
N LYS A 185 14.47 -3.97 8.16
CA LYS A 185 14.86 -4.38 6.80
C LYS A 185 13.85 -5.40 6.27
N CYS A 186 13.52 -5.30 4.98
CA CYS A 186 12.80 -6.34 4.26
C CYS A 186 13.54 -7.66 4.46
N GLU A 187 12.97 -8.60 5.21
CA GLU A 187 13.53 -9.94 5.36
C GLU A 187 13.61 -10.58 3.95
N GLU A 188 14.82 -10.63 3.39
CA GLU A 188 15.13 -11.50 2.26
C GLU A 188 14.98 -12.95 2.75
N ASP A 189 14.14 -13.70 2.05
CA ASP A 189 13.82 -15.09 2.37
C ASP A 189 15.09 -15.95 2.22
N GLY A 190 15.78 -16.17 3.34
CA GLY A 190 16.87 -17.13 3.45
C GLY A 190 16.32 -18.54 3.32
N GLY A 191 16.18 -19.01 2.09
CA GLY A 191 15.87 -20.40 1.77
C GLY A 191 17.02 -21.30 2.22
N GLU A 192 16.95 -21.82 3.44
CA GLU A 192 17.85 -22.85 3.92
C GLU A 192 17.38 -24.20 3.35
N ALA A 193 18.03 -24.63 2.28
CA ALA A 193 17.94 -25.98 1.77
C ALA A 193 18.44 -26.95 2.85
N GLN A 194 17.52 -27.73 3.44
CA GLN A 194 17.89 -28.90 4.23
C GLN A 194 18.55 -29.92 3.30
N ALA A 195 19.88 -30.03 3.41
CA ALA A 195 20.63 -31.19 2.97
C ALA A 195 20.27 -32.36 3.88
N VAL A 196 19.58 -33.34 3.30
CA VAL A 196 19.35 -34.65 3.92
C VAL A 196 20.69 -35.38 3.97
N SER A 197 21.06 -35.90 5.15
CA SER A 197 22.02 -36.99 5.31
C SER A 197 21.42 -38.01 6.25
#